data_AF-A0A3D4HX84-F1
#
_entry.id   AF-A0A3D4HX84-F1
#
_cell.length_a   1.000
_cell.length_b   1.000
_cell.length_c   1.000
_cell.angle_alpha   90.00
_cell.angle_beta   90.00
_cell.angle_gamma   90.00
#
_symmetry.space_group_name_H-M   'P 1'
#
loop_
_entity.id
_entity.type
_entity.pdbx_description
1 polymer ?
#
loop_
_entity_poly.entity_id
_entity_poly.type
_entity_poly.pdbx_seq_one_letter_code
_entity_poly.pdbx_strand_id
1 'polypeptide(L)'
;MPRRSKKKFWAEVNARRSARWSRIGREFEGEVLELLKAAQENDTPIFTNVIHHTPYSGADYAGKDFTVTRYVDGHTEHRSFGITISKHKIQDAQMLHPGVPQFHFPIGTKPETIVARVKALFNDPSPPETPS
;
A
#
# COMPACT_ATOMS: atom_id res chain seq x y z
N MET A 1 1.39 -30.76 35.49
CA MET A 1 1.13 -29.82 34.36
C MET A 1 1.68 -30.43 33.07
N PRO A 2 0.89 -30.57 32.00
CA PRO A 2 1.38 -31.13 30.74
C PRO A 2 2.40 -30.17 30.10
N ARG A 3 3.60 -30.67 29.79
CA ARG A 3 4.64 -29.90 29.09
C ARG A 3 4.18 -29.61 27.66
N ARG A 4 3.91 -28.34 27.36
CA ARG A 4 3.58 -27.87 26.01
C ARG A 4 4.77 -28.16 25.08
N SER A 5 4.52 -28.76 23.92
CA SER A 5 5.61 -29.07 22.98
C SER A 5 6.22 -27.77 22.44
N LYS A 6 7.56 -27.73 22.32
CA LYS A 6 8.29 -26.56 21.82
C LYS A 6 7.75 -26.05 20.48
N LYS A 7 7.31 -26.95 19.59
CA LYS A 7 6.69 -26.62 18.30
C LYS A 7 5.40 -25.81 18.44
N LYS A 8 4.49 -26.22 19.36
CA LYS A 8 3.24 -25.48 19.62
C LYS A 8 3.49 -24.11 20.22
N PHE A 9 4.50 -23.99 21.09
CA PHE A 9 4.90 -22.71 21.68
C PHE A 9 5.39 -21.73 20.61
N TRP A 10 6.32 -22.13 19.74
CA TRP A 10 6.85 -21.26 18.68
C TRP A 10 5.80 -20.89 17.64
N ALA A 11 4.89 -21.80 17.29
CA ALA A 11 3.79 -21.50 16.37
C ALA A 11 2.88 -20.38 16.92
N GLU A 12 2.56 -20.42 18.21
CA GLU A 12 1.75 -19.38 18.86
C GLU A 12 2.48 -18.04 18.93
N VAL A 13 3.77 -18.04 19.28
CA VAL A 13 4.59 -16.82 19.29
C VAL A 13 4.62 -16.17 17.91
N ASN A 14 4.82 -16.98 16.86
CA ASN A 14 4.82 -16.49 15.49
C ASN A 14 3.44 -15.97 15.06
N ALA A 15 2.34 -16.64 15.43
CA ALA A 15 0.99 -16.17 15.14
C ALA A 15 0.70 -14.81 15.80
N ARG A 16 1.08 -14.64 17.07
CA ARG A 16 0.93 -13.36 17.80
C ARG A 16 1.77 -12.25 17.17
N ARG A 17 3.00 -12.57 16.76
CA ARG A 17 3.88 -11.62 16.05
C ARG A 17 3.25 -11.22 14.72
N SER A 18 2.78 -12.19 13.93
CA SER A 18 2.12 -11.94 12.65
C SER A 18 0.91 -11.03 12.81
N ALA A 19 0.01 -11.34 13.76
CA ALA A 19 -1.18 -10.54 14.02
C ALA A 19 -0.83 -9.08 14.40
N ARG A 20 0.22 -8.89 15.20
CA ARG A 20 0.69 -7.54 15.56
C ARG A 20 1.20 -6.77 14.35
N TRP A 21 2.02 -7.40 13.50
CA TRP A 21 2.54 -6.77 12.29
C TRP A 21 1.45 -6.46 11.28
N SER A 22 0.46 -7.35 11.11
CA SER A 22 -0.72 -7.08 10.28
C SER A 22 -1.52 -5.88 10.79
N ARG A 23 -1.70 -5.74 12.11
CA ARG A 23 -2.38 -4.57 12.69
C ARG A 23 -1.61 -3.28 12.42
N ILE A 24 -0.31 -3.27 12.68
CA ILE A 24 0.55 -2.09 12.43
C ILE A 24 0.54 -1.72 10.94
N GLY A 25 0.56 -2.71 10.03
CA GLY A 25 0.45 -2.46 8.60
C GLY A 25 -0.84 -1.73 8.23
N ARG A 26 -1.99 -2.19 8.76
CA ARG A 26 -3.29 -1.55 8.52
C ARG A 26 -3.40 -0.15 9.13
N GLU A 27 -2.86 0.04 10.33
CA GLU A 27 -2.79 1.37 10.94
C GLU A 27 -1.97 2.32 10.06
N PHE A 28 -0.84 1.85 9.53
CA PHE A 28 0.01 2.62 8.62
C PHE A 28 -0.65 2.89 7.26
N GLU A 29 -1.41 1.94 6.69
CA GLU A 29 -2.23 2.19 5.51
C GLU A 29 -3.24 3.32 5.76
N GLY A 30 -3.85 3.36 6.95
CA GLY A 30 -4.72 4.46 7.36
C GLY A 30 -4.00 5.81 7.38
N GLU A 31 -2.78 5.86 7.93
CA GLU A 31 -1.95 7.08 7.91
C GLU A 31 -1.62 7.54 6.48
N VAL A 32 -1.31 6.60 5.58
CA VAL A 32 -1.07 6.88 4.17
C VAL A 32 -2.33 7.39 3.48
N LEU A 33 -3.51 6.82 3.77
CA LEU A 33 -4.76 7.30 3.21
C LEU A 33 -5.02 8.76 3.58
N GLU A 34 -4.90 9.10 4.87
CA GLU A 34 -5.13 10.47 5.34
C GLU A 34 -4.12 11.45 4.70
N LEU A 35 -2.86 11.04 4.54
CA LEU A 35 -1.85 11.83 3.86
C LEU A 35 -2.21 12.09 2.37
N LEU A 36 -2.70 11.07 1.66
CA LEU A 36 -3.08 11.20 0.27
C LEU A 36 -4.35 12.04 0.08
N LYS A 37 -5.31 11.92 1.01
CA LYS A 37 -6.50 12.79 1.04
C LYS A 37 -6.13 14.24 1.31
N ALA A 38 -5.22 14.51 2.24
CA ALA A 38 -4.70 15.85 2.46
C ALA A 38 -4.05 16.42 1.18
N ALA A 39 -3.34 15.59 0.42
CA ALA A 39 -2.78 15.97 -0.89
C ALA A 39 -3.85 16.20 -1.98
N GLN A 40 -5.06 15.66 -1.81
CA GLN A 40 -6.22 15.91 -2.66
C GLN A 40 -6.95 17.22 -2.29
N GLU A 41 -6.92 17.64 -1.02
CA GLU A 41 -7.65 18.82 -0.53
C GLU A 41 -6.82 20.11 -0.51
N ASN A 42 -5.52 20.05 -0.78
CA ASN A 42 -4.64 21.23 -0.84
C ASN A 42 -5.03 22.22 -1.95
N ASP A 43 -4.64 23.50 -1.79
CA ASP A 43 -4.86 24.58 -2.77
C ASP A 43 -4.36 24.25 -4.19
N THR A 44 -3.32 23.42 -4.28
CA THR A 44 -2.85 22.82 -5.52
C THR A 44 -2.96 21.29 -5.40
N PRO A 45 -4.13 20.71 -5.71
CA PRO A 45 -4.38 19.30 -5.47
C PRO A 45 -3.49 18.44 -6.36
N ILE A 46 -2.79 17.48 -5.76
CA ILE A 46 -1.92 16.55 -6.48
C ILE A 46 -2.76 15.43 -7.11
N PHE A 47 -3.82 15.01 -6.41
CA PHE A 47 -4.74 13.96 -6.81
C PHE A 47 -6.17 14.51 -6.83
N THR A 48 -6.99 14.02 -7.75
CA THR A 48 -8.42 14.36 -7.82
C THR A 48 -9.29 13.36 -7.08
N ASN A 49 -8.82 12.12 -6.92
CA ASN A 49 -9.49 11.08 -6.16
C ASN A 49 -8.48 10.09 -5.56
N VAL A 50 -8.77 9.58 -4.37
CA VAL A 50 -7.99 8.56 -3.66
C VAL A 50 -8.92 7.47 -3.17
N ILE A 51 -8.65 6.23 -3.58
CA ILE A 51 -9.39 5.03 -3.17
C ILE A 51 -8.44 4.15 -2.34
N HIS A 52 -8.86 3.77 -1.14
CA HIS A 52 -8.24 2.71 -0.34
C HIS A 52 -9.08 1.44 -0.49
N HIS A 53 -8.45 0.37 -0.97
CA HIS A 53 -9.14 -0.89 -1.23
C HIS A 53 -9.36 -1.67 0.05
N THR A 54 -10.53 -2.29 0.17
CA THR A 54 -10.87 -3.10 1.35
C THR A 54 -9.97 -4.34 1.41
N PRO A 55 -9.50 -4.74 2.60
CA PRO A 55 -8.80 -6.01 2.79
C PRO A 55 -9.61 -7.19 2.26
N TYR A 56 -8.94 -8.16 1.63
CA TYR A 56 -9.51 -9.34 1.01
C TYR A 56 -10.46 -9.07 -0.18
N SER A 57 -10.41 -7.87 -0.76
CA SER A 57 -11.10 -7.56 -2.02
C SER A 57 -10.32 -8.10 -3.23
N GLY A 58 -10.95 -8.11 -4.40
CA GLY A 58 -10.27 -8.48 -5.65
C GLY A 58 -9.06 -7.58 -5.95
N ALA A 59 -9.11 -6.31 -5.54
CA ALA A 59 -7.99 -5.37 -5.67
C ALA A 59 -6.84 -5.72 -4.72
N ASP A 60 -7.13 -6.05 -3.46
CA ASP A 60 -6.14 -6.53 -2.49
C ASP A 60 -5.44 -7.82 -2.97
N TYR A 61 -6.21 -8.79 -3.49
CA TYR A 61 -5.64 -9.99 -4.12
C TYR A 61 -4.81 -9.70 -5.38
N ALA A 62 -5.03 -8.55 -6.03
CA ALA A 62 -4.21 -8.07 -7.14
C ALA A 62 -2.99 -7.24 -6.68
N GLY A 63 -2.77 -7.09 -5.37
CA GLY A 63 -1.67 -6.32 -4.79
C GLY A 63 -1.91 -4.80 -4.81
N LYS A 64 -3.17 -4.36 -4.90
CA LYS A 64 -3.58 -2.95 -4.96
C LYS A 64 -4.16 -2.54 -3.61
N ASP A 65 -3.39 -1.78 -2.84
CA ASP A 65 -3.88 -1.18 -1.60
C ASP A 65 -4.58 0.15 -1.89
N PHE A 66 -4.04 0.92 -2.84
CA PHE A 66 -4.56 2.23 -3.21
C PHE A 66 -4.74 2.37 -4.71
N THR A 67 -5.71 3.19 -5.11
CA THR A 67 -5.80 3.78 -6.44
C THR A 67 -5.90 5.29 -6.31
N VAL A 68 -5.01 6.00 -6.99
CA VAL A 68 -5.02 7.46 -7.08
C VAL A 68 -5.36 7.90 -8.51
N THR A 69 -6.14 8.96 -8.62
CA THR A 69 -6.53 9.57 -9.89
C THR A 69 -5.96 10.98 -9.97
N ARG A 70 -5.52 11.39 -11.16
CA ARG A 70 -5.11 12.76 -11.45
C ARG A 70 -5.64 13.19 -12.82
N TYR A 71 -5.88 14.49 -12.98
CA TYR A 71 -6.22 15.10 -14.27
C TYR A 71 -5.00 15.84 -14.83
N VAL A 72 -4.57 15.51 -16.04
CA VAL A 72 -3.42 16.11 -16.74
C VAL A 72 -3.80 16.31 -18.21
N ASP A 73 -3.62 17.54 -18.73
CA ASP A 73 -3.81 17.88 -20.14
C ASP A 73 -5.11 17.39 -20.79
N GLY A 74 -6.22 17.41 -20.04
CA GLY A 74 -7.52 16.97 -20.56
C GLY A 74 -7.85 15.51 -20.28
N HIS A 75 -6.89 14.73 -19.77
CA HIS A 75 -6.98 13.29 -19.58
C HIS A 75 -7.00 12.91 -18.10
N THR A 76 -7.78 11.87 -17.79
CA THR A 76 -7.81 11.26 -16.46
C THR A 76 -6.85 10.08 -16.43
N GLU A 77 -5.87 10.15 -15.53
CA GLU A 77 -4.91 9.07 -15.31
C GLU A 77 -5.21 8.37 -13.99
N HIS A 78 -5.16 7.04 -14.00
CA HIS A 78 -5.36 6.19 -12.83
C HIS A 78 -4.09 5.37 -12.58
N ARG A 79 -3.65 5.35 -11.31
CA ARG A 79 -2.52 4.53 -10.86
C ARG A 79 -2.88 3.78 -9.61
N SER A 80 -2.80 2.46 -9.66
CA SER A 80 -2.91 1.59 -8.50
C SER A 80 -1.53 1.20 -7.98
N PHE A 81 -1.40 1.02 -6.66
CA PHE A 81 -0.15 0.57 -6.05
C PHE A 81 -0.43 -0.16 -4.73
N GLY A 82 0.52 -1.01 -4.34
CA GLY A 82 0.58 -1.62 -3.01
C GLY A 82 1.68 -1.00 -2.17
N ILE A 83 1.54 -1.10 -0.85
CA ILE A 83 2.51 -0.65 0.13
C ILE A 83 2.81 -1.77 1.14
N THR A 84 4.00 -1.73 1.71
CA THR A 84 4.33 -2.59 2.83
C THR A 84 5.30 -1.89 3.76
N ILE A 85 5.19 -2.16 5.06
CA ILE A 85 6.17 -1.75 6.07
C ILE A 85 7.36 -2.73 6.17
N SER A 86 7.24 -3.92 5.57
CA SER A 86 8.20 -5.01 5.68
C SER A 86 9.14 -5.09 4.47
N LYS A 87 10.43 -4.87 4.73
CA LYS A 87 11.48 -5.01 3.70
C LYS A 87 11.53 -6.43 3.11
N HIS A 88 11.22 -7.45 3.89
CA HIS A 88 11.23 -8.82 3.39
C HIS A 88 10.03 -9.11 2.48
N LYS A 89 8.90 -8.44 2.71
CA LYS A 89 7.67 -8.69 1.96
C LYS A 89 7.60 -7.97 0.63
N ILE A 90 8.41 -6.93 0.42
CA ILE A 90 8.39 -6.18 -0.83
C ILE A 90 8.78 -7.05 -2.04
N GLN A 91 9.78 -7.91 -1.89
CA GLN A 91 10.22 -8.82 -2.96
C GLN A 91 9.13 -9.84 -3.28
N ASP A 92 8.54 -10.46 -2.25
CA ASP A 92 7.40 -11.37 -2.41
C ASP A 92 6.25 -10.68 -3.18
N ALA A 93 5.87 -9.46 -2.77
CA ALA A 93 4.78 -8.71 -3.39
C ALA A 93 5.08 -8.36 -4.85
N GLN A 94 6.31 -7.92 -5.17
CA GLN A 94 6.73 -7.61 -6.54
C GLN A 94 6.73 -8.83 -7.46
N MET A 95 7.09 -10.02 -6.93
CA MET A 95 7.02 -11.27 -7.69
C MET A 95 5.59 -11.74 -7.93
N LEU A 96 4.71 -11.56 -6.94
CA LEU A 96 3.30 -11.96 -7.03
C LEU A 96 2.48 -11.01 -7.91
N HIS A 97 2.83 -9.72 -7.92
CA HIS A 97 2.08 -8.66 -8.60
C HIS A 97 3.00 -7.81 -9.50
N PRO A 98 3.61 -8.38 -10.56
CA PRO A 98 4.62 -7.70 -11.37
C PRO A 98 4.08 -6.49 -12.16
N GLY A 99 2.76 -6.41 -12.35
CA GLY A 99 2.10 -5.28 -13.02
C GLY A 99 1.69 -4.14 -12.10
N VAL A 100 1.76 -4.32 -10.78
CA VAL A 100 1.32 -3.32 -9.80
C VAL A 100 2.53 -2.78 -9.04
N PRO A 101 2.86 -1.48 -9.14
CA PRO A 101 3.91 -0.87 -8.34
C PRO A 101 3.75 -1.18 -6.85
N GLN A 102 4.82 -1.68 -6.22
CA GLN A 102 4.86 -1.99 -4.80
C GLN A 102 5.88 -1.07 -4.11
N PHE A 103 5.47 -0.43 -3.02
CA PHE A 103 6.34 0.43 -2.23
C PHE A 103 6.66 -0.14 -0.86
N HIS A 104 7.95 -0.14 -0.50
CA HIS A 104 8.37 -0.33 0.88
C HIS A 104 8.45 1.03 1.57
N PHE A 105 7.62 1.23 2.59
CA PHE A 105 7.60 2.40 3.45
C PHE A 105 7.81 1.95 4.90
N PRO A 106 9.05 1.97 5.43
CA PRO A 106 9.28 1.76 6.86
C PRO A 106 8.43 2.69 7.72
N ILE A 107 8.08 2.24 8.93
CA ILE A 107 7.45 3.11 9.93
C ILE A 107 8.36 4.31 10.18
N GLY A 108 7.78 5.51 10.16
CA GLY A 108 8.52 6.78 10.24
C GLY A 108 9.09 7.28 8.91
N THR A 109 8.71 6.67 7.78
CA THR A 109 8.96 7.28 6.47
C THR A 109 8.35 8.69 6.46
N LYS A 110 9.14 9.66 6.01
CA LYS A 110 8.69 11.05 5.94
C LYS A 110 7.47 11.20 5.03
N PRO A 111 6.41 11.92 5.43
CA PRO A 111 5.21 12.09 4.62
C PRO A 111 5.50 12.61 3.20
N GLU A 112 6.44 13.54 3.05
CA GLU A 112 6.80 14.12 1.76
C GLU A 112 7.42 13.07 0.83
N THR A 113 8.13 12.09 1.38
CA THR A 113 8.71 10.98 0.61
C THR A 113 7.62 10.04 0.10
N ILE A 114 6.59 9.78 0.89
CA ILE A 114 5.45 8.95 0.48
C ILE A 114 4.74 9.63 -0.69
N VAL A 115 4.35 10.89 -0.53
CA VAL A 115 3.67 11.67 -1.57
C VAL A 115 4.51 11.78 -2.84
N ALA A 116 5.82 12.05 -2.72
CA ALA A 116 6.71 12.15 -3.88
C ALA A 116 6.80 10.83 -4.67
N ARG A 117 6.87 9.69 -3.99
CA ARG A 117 6.92 8.37 -4.66
C ARG A 117 5.59 8.02 -5.32
N VAL A 118 4.46 8.34 -4.69
CA VAL A 118 3.13 8.14 -5.29
C VAL A 118 2.95 9.05 -6.50
N LYS A 119 3.37 10.32 -6.41
CA LYS A 119 3.38 11.25 -7.55
C LYS A 119 4.24 10.76 -8.72
N ALA A 120 5.36 10.11 -8.43
CA ALA A 120 6.25 9.58 -9.46
C ALA A 120 5.62 8.47 -10.31
N LEU A 121 4.54 7.80 -9.85
CA LEU A 121 3.79 6.82 -10.64
C LEU A 121 3.20 7.39 -11.94
N PHE A 122 3.01 8.71 -11.99
CA PHE A 122 2.48 9.42 -13.15
C PHE A 122 3.59 9.93 -14.11
N ASN A 123 4.86 9.80 -13.72
CA ASN A 123 5.99 10.20 -14.57
C ASN A 123 6.50 9.06 -15.45
N ASP A 124 6.10 7.80 -15.18
CA ASP A 124 6.45 6.65 -16.00
C ASP A 124 5.46 6.49 -17.17
N PRO A 125 5.93 6.28 -18.41
CA PRO A 125 5.10 6.17 -19.62
C PRO A 125 4.34 4.84 -19.73
N SER A 126 4.19 4.08 -18.64
CA SER A 126 3.39 2.86 -18.65
C SER A 126 1.93 3.19 -19.00
N PRO A 127 1.26 2.40 -19.86
CA PRO A 127 -0.09 2.73 -20.32
C PRO A 127 -1.05 2.93 -19.14
N PRO A 128 -1.99 3.89 -19.23
CA PRO A 128 -3.01 4.07 -18.21
C PRO A 128 -3.83 2.78 -18.06
N GLU A 129 -3.97 2.28 -16.83
CA GLU A 129 -4.87 1.17 -16.56
C GLU A 129 -6.32 1.66 -16.75
N THR A 130 -7.11 0.92 -17.52
CA THR A 130 -8.55 1.17 -17.64
C THR A 130 -9.21 0.87 -16.28
N PRO A 131 -10.01 1.78 -15.71
CA PRO A 131 -10.72 1.49 -14.47
C PRO A 131 -11.66 0.30 -14.68
N SER A 132 -11.53 -0.73 -13.83
CA SER A 132 -12.46 -1.86 -13.73
C SER A 132 -13.62 -1.54 -12.79
#